data_AF-A0A672Z2Q7-F1
#
_entry.id   AF-A0A672Z2Q7-F1
#
_cell.length_a   1.000
_cell.length_b   1.000
_cell.length_c   1.000
_cell.angle_alpha   90.00
_cell.angle_beta   90.00
_cell.angle_gamma   90.00
#
_symmetry.space_group_name_H-M   'P 1'
#
loop_
_entity.id
_entity.type
_entity.pdbx_description
1 polymer ?
#
loop_
_entity_poly.entity_id
_entity_poly.type
_entity_poly.pdbx_seq_one_letter_code
_entity_poly.pdbx_strand_id
1 'polypeptide(L)'
;MADSMGLQFVSPYAFEAMQKVDVVRLAALSDPELRLLLPCLVRMALCAPADQSQTWAQDKKLILRLLSGVEAVNSIVALLSVDFHALEQDARKEQQLRHKAGGSNGESILVSQLQHGLTLEFEHSDPLRRLRLALSELLAIMNKVVDSNGEFFLKSSELFESPVYLEEVADVLCILQAELPSLLPIVDVAEALLHVRNGDWFLCLLVANVPDSFNEVCRGLIKNGERQDEESVGGRRRTEALRQLCQMNPSQALNIRAMVVEECHLPGLGVALTLDYKPDSADEAVICPIFCLLLNVLCDCNAHV
;
A
#
# COMPACT_ATOMS: atom_id res chain seq x y z
N MET A 1 -14.92 4.62 16.95
CA MET A 1 -15.22 3.56 15.97
C MET A 1 -15.77 4.29 14.76
N ALA A 2 -14.90 4.64 13.82
CA ALA A 2 -15.32 5.29 12.58
C ALA A 2 -15.65 4.17 11.59
N ASP A 3 -16.81 4.26 10.94
CA ASP A 3 -17.28 3.33 9.91
C ASP A 3 -16.17 3.04 8.90
N SER A 4 -15.53 1.88 9.03
CA SER A 4 -14.92 1.24 7.89
C SER A 4 -16.07 1.00 6.93
N MET A 5 -16.17 1.82 5.88
CA MET A 5 -16.90 1.45 4.67
C MET A 5 -16.58 -0.03 4.40
N GLY A 6 -17.56 -0.85 4.00
CA GLY A 6 -17.42 -2.30 3.83
C GLY A 6 -16.45 -2.71 2.71
N LEU A 7 -15.23 -2.20 2.77
CA LEU A 7 -14.11 -2.41 1.88
C LEU A 7 -13.60 -3.82 2.11
N GLN A 8 -13.46 -4.54 1.01
CA GLN A 8 -12.92 -5.87 1.02
C GLN A 8 -11.40 -5.79 1.09
N PHE A 9 -10.81 -6.38 2.13
CA PHE A 9 -9.37 -6.56 2.25
C PHE A 9 -8.93 -7.85 1.57
N VAL A 10 -7.65 -7.91 1.19
CA VAL A 10 -7.04 -9.12 0.60
C VAL A 10 -6.94 -10.20 1.66
N SER A 11 -7.48 -11.38 1.35
CA SER A 11 -7.42 -12.53 2.27
C SER A 11 -6.00 -13.10 2.38
N PRO A 12 -5.65 -13.77 3.51
CA PRO A 12 -4.37 -14.44 3.65
C PRO A 12 -4.10 -15.46 2.54
N TYR A 13 -5.16 -16.14 2.10
CA TYR A 13 -5.09 -17.11 1.02
C TYR A 13 -4.73 -16.44 -0.32
N ALA A 14 -5.37 -15.32 -0.64
CA ALA A 14 -5.08 -14.56 -1.86
C ALA A 14 -3.67 -13.97 -1.84
N PHE A 15 -3.23 -13.41 -0.71
CA PHE A 15 -1.87 -12.87 -0.57
C PHE A 15 -0.80 -13.95 -0.70
N GLU A 16 -0.97 -15.12 -0.04
CA GLU A 16 -0.03 -16.24 -0.16
C GLU A 16 0.04 -16.76 -1.60
N ALA A 17 -1.10 -16.84 -2.29
CA ALA A 17 -1.16 -17.24 -3.69
C ALA A 17 -0.40 -16.27 -4.61
N MET A 18 -0.52 -14.95 -4.37
CA MET A 18 0.27 -13.95 -5.09
C MET A 18 1.76 -14.02 -4.78
N GLN A 19 2.13 -14.13 -3.50
CA GLN A 19 3.53 -14.17 -3.06
C GLN A 19 4.27 -15.37 -3.66
N LYS A 20 3.61 -16.53 -3.75
CA LYS A 20 4.19 -17.75 -4.31
C LYS A 20 3.98 -17.89 -5.82
N VAL A 21 3.21 -16.98 -6.43
CA VAL A 21 2.76 -17.07 -7.82
C VAL A 21 2.07 -18.43 -8.08
N ASP A 22 1.26 -18.89 -7.13
CA ASP A 22 0.53 -20.16 -7.22
C ASP A 22 -0.74 -19.98 -8.07
N VAL A 23 -0.60 -20.23 -9.36
CA VAL A 23 -1.68 -20.02 -10.34
C VAL A 23 -2.90 -20.89 -10.10
N VAL A 24 -2.73 -22.07 -9.49
CA VAL A 24 -3.86 -22.96 -9.15
C VAL A 24 -4.68 -22.34 -8.04
N ARG A 25 -4.04 -21.80 -7.01
CA ARG A 25 -4.74 -21.09 -5.92
C ARG A 25 -5.38 -19.79 -6.41
N LEU A 26 -4.70 -19.04 -7.28
CA LEU A 26 -5.24 -17.82 -7.91
C LEU A 26 -6.51 -18.12 -8.72
N ALA A 27 -6.55 -19.26 -9.41
CA ALA A 27 -7.73 -19.69 -10.17
C ALA A 27 -8.93 -20.10 -9.31
N ALA A 28 -8.71 -20.36 -8.01
CA ALA A 28 -9.76 -20.68 -7.06
C ALA A 28 -10.32 -19.46 -6.31
N LEU A 29 -9.74 -18.27 -6.54
CA LEU A 29 -10.22 -17.03 -5.94
C LEU A 29 -11.59 -16.64 -6.49
N SER A 30 -12.38 -15.98 -5.65
CA SER A 30 -13.63 -15.36 -6.07
C SER A 30 -13.36 -14.11 -6.92
N ASP A 31 -14.29 -13.75 -7.82
CA ASP A 31 -14.15 -12.56 -8.67
C ASP A 31 -13.80 -11.27 -7.88
N PRO A 32 -14.41 -11.01 -6.69
CA PRO A 32 -14.05 -9.84 -5.89
C PRO A 32 -12.65 -9.90 -5.30
N GLU A 33 -12.12 -11.08 -4.94
CA GLU A 33 -10.73 -11.21 -4.49
C GLU A 33 -9.75 -11.05 -5.65
N LEU A 34 -10.08 -11.60 -6.82
CA LEU A 34 -9.28 -11.47 -8.02
C LEU A 34 -9.18 -10.00 -8.46
N ARG A 35 -10.27 -9.24 -8.32
CA ARG A 35 -10.36 -7.80 -8.64
C ARG A 35 -9.28 -6.97 -7.94
N LEU A 36 -8.95 -7.31 -6.69
CA LEU A 36 -7.96 -6.60 -5.87
C LEU A 36 -6.51 -6.80 -6.35
N LEU A 37 -6.27 -7.85 -7.14
CA LEU A 37 -4.94 -8.29 -7.57
C LEU A 37 -4.70 -8.06 -9.07
N LEU A 38 -5.69 -7.50 -9.79
CA LEU A 38 -5.62 -7.32 -11.24
C LEU A 38 -4.41 -6.50 -11.71
N PRO A 39 -4.00 -5.40 -11.07
CA PRO A 39 -2.84 -4.62 -11.55
C PRO A 39 -1.60 -5.48 -11.72
N CYS A 40 -1.27 -6.30 -10.72
CA CYS A 40 -0.10 -7.18 -10.77
C CYS A 40 -0.30 -8.32 -11.78
N LEU A 41 -1.48 -8.97 -11.79
CA LEU A 41 -1.77 -10.07 -12.71
C LEU A 41 -1.68 -9.65 -14.19
N VAL A 42 -2.23 -8.47 -14.53
CA VAL A 42 -2.17 -7.92 -15.88
C VAL A 42 -0.73 -7.57 -16.27
N ARG A 43 0.04 -6.96 -15.36
CA ARG A 43 1.47 -6.70 -15.59
C ARG A 43 2.24 -7.99 -15.84
N MET A 44 2.05 -9.02 -15.01
CA MET A 44 2.68 -10.33 -15.20
C MET A 44 2.34 -10.95 -16.57
N ALA A 45 1.11 -10.74 -17.04
CA ALA A 45 0.67 -11.24 -18.33
C ALA A 45 1.23 -10.44 -19.53
N LEU A 46 1.34 -9.11 -19.43
CA LEU A 46 1.70 -8.24 -20.55
C LEU A 46 3.19 -7.92 -20.63
N CYS A 47 3.86 -7.75 -19.49
CA CYS A 47 5.28 -7.42 -19.45
C CYS A 47 6.13 -8.62 -19.87
N ALA A 48 7.33 -8.33 -20.38
CA ALA A 48 8.30 -9.37 -20.71
C ALA A 48 8.67 -10.13 -19.42
N PRO A 49 8.50 -11.46 -19.38
CA PRO A 49 8.76 -12.19 -18.16
C PRO A 49 10.26 -12.29 -17.90
N ALA A 50 10.65 -12.22 -16.63
CA ALA A 50 12.00 -12.52 -16.20
C ALA A 50 12.33 -14.02 -16.41
N ASP A 51 11.30 -14.88 -16.34
CA ASP A 51 11.41 -16.32 -16.56
C ASP A 51 10.92 -16.71 -17.97
N GLN A 52 11.74 -17.45 -18.70
CA GLN A 52 11.43 -17.99 -20.04
C GLN A 52 11.20 -19.50 -20.01
N SER A 53 11.02 -20.09 -18.83
CA SER A 53 10.76 -21.51 -18.63
C SER A 53 9.44 -21.96 -19.29
N GLN A 54 9.36 -23.26 -19.59
CA GLN A 54 8.12 -23.86 -20.11
C GLN A 54 7.00 -23.88 -19.06
N THR A 55 7.35 -23.98 -17.77
CA THR A 55 6.41 -23.89 -16.65
C THR A 55 5.75 -22.52 -16.63
N TRP A 56 6.54 -21.45 -16.71
CA TRP A 56 5.99 -20.09 -16.80
C TRP A 56 5.11 -19.88 -18.03
N ALA A 57 5.47 -20.45 -19.18
CA ALA A 57 4.64 -20.36 -20.38
C ALA A 57 3.25 -21.02 -20.20
N GLN A 58 3.12 -22.03 -19.34
CA GLN A 58 1.84 -22.64 -18.99
C GLN A 58 1.08 -21.78 -17.97
N ASP A 59 1.77 -21.33 -16.93
CA ASP A 59 1.23 -20.46 -15.88
C ASP A 59 0.69 -19.15 -16.46
N LYS A 60 1.44 -18.52 -17.37
CA LYS A 60 1.01 -17.32 -18.10
C LYS A 60 -0.28 -17.54 -18.90
N LYS A 61 -0.47 -18.72 -19.51
CA LYS A 61 -1.72 -19.05 -20.23
C LYS A 61 -2.90 -19.15 -19.28
N LEU A 62 -2.68 -19.72 -18.09
CA LEU A 62 -3.70 -19.82 -17.06
C LEU A 62 -4.05 -18.42 -16.52
N ILE A 63 -3.07 -17.57 -16.22
CA ILE A 63 -3.29 -16.17 -15.83
C ILE A 63 -4.09 -15.42 -16.90
N LEU A 64 -3.70 -15.51 -18.17
CA LEU A 64 -4.45 -14.88 -19.28
C LEU A 64 -5.90 -15.38 -19.38
N ARG A 65 -6.14 -16.65 -19.03
CA ARG A 65 -7.50 -17.21 -18.98
C ARG A 65 -8.30 -16.64 -17.81
N LEU A 66 -7.69 -16.43 -16.65
CA LEU A 66 -8.33 -15.78 -15.50
C LEU A 66 -8.72 -14.33 -15.80
N LEU A 67 -7.85 -13.63 -16.54
CA LEU A 67 -8.10 -12.24 -16.95
C LEU A 67 -9.13 -12.13 -18.09
N SER A 68 -9.46 -13.24 -18.75
CA SER A 68 -10.40 -13.25 -19.87
C SER A 68 -11.83 -13.03 -19.38
N GLY A 69 -12.48 -11.97 -19.85
CA GLY A 69 -13.87 -11.65 -19.51
C GLY A 69 -14.02 -10.73 -18.29
N VAL A 70 -12.92 -10.32 -17.66
CA VAL A 70 -12.94 -9.30 -16.60
C VAL A 70 -12.89 -7.91 -17.24
N GLU A 71 -13.95 -7.12 -17.07
CA GLU A 71 -14.09 -5.80 -17.71
C GLU A 71 -12.97 -4.83 -17.34
N ALA A 72 -12.59 -4.79 -16.04
CA ALA A 72 -11.54 -3.91 -15.52
C ALA A 72 -10.16 -4.14 -16.15
N VAL A 73 -9.91 -5.33 -16.72
CA VAL A 73 -8.62 -5.63 -17.38
C VAL A 73 -8.37 -4.70 -18.56
N ASN A 74 -9.40 -4.34 -19.32
CA ASN A 74 -9.25 -3.42 -20.46
C ASN A 74 -8.82 -2.02 -20.00
N SER A 75 -9.40 -1.53 -18.89
CA SER A 75 -9.02 -0.26 -18.28
C SER A 75 -7.57 -0.29 -17.77
N ILE A 76 -7.16 -1.38 -17.13
CA ILE A 76 -5.77 -1.56 -16.64
C ILE A 76 -4.78 -1.67 -17.80
N VAL A 77 -5.11 -2.40 -18.88
CA VAL A 77 -4.30 -2.47 -20.10
C VAL A 77 -4.13 -1.08 -20.71
N ALA A 78 -5.19 -0.28 -20.73
CA ALA A 78 -5.13 1.10 -21.25
C ALA A 78 -4.22 1.99 -20.39
N LEU A 79 -4.24 1.84 -19.06
CA LEU A 79 -3.31 2.53 -18.15
C LEU A 79 -1.86 2.10 -18.37
N LEU A 80 -1.59 0.80 -18.56
CA LEU A 80 -0.24 0.27 -18.82
C LEU A 80 0.30 0.62 -20.21
N SER A 81 -0.56 1.06 -21.13
CA SER A 81 -0.16 1.45 -22.49
C SER A 81 0.34 2.90 -22.59
N VAL A 82 0.32 3.64 -21.48
CA VAL A 82 0.78 5.03 -21.41
C VAL A 82 2.31 5.12 -21.44
N ASP A 83 2.84 6.21 -21.99
CA ASP A 83 4.27 6.52 -21.93
C ASP A 83 4.68 6.98 -20.52
N PHE A 84 5.09 6.02 -19.68
CA PHE A 84 5.55 6.28 -18.32
C PHE A 84 6.84 7.11 -18.26
N HIS A 85 7.67 7.08 -19.31
CA HIS A 85 8.88 7.88 -19.34
C HIS A 85 8.54 9.38 -19.46
N ALA A 86 7.62 9.75 -20.36
CA ALA A 86 7.13 11.11 -20.47
C ALA A 86 6.42 11.56 -19.18
N LEU A 87 5.60 10.69 -18.59
CA LEU A 87 4.91 10.97 -17.33
C LEU A 87 5.89 11.22 -16.17
N GLU A 88 6.94 10.40 -16.06
CA GLU A 88 7.98 10.56 -15.03
C GLU A 88 8.71 11.89 -15.17
N GLN A 89 9.06 12.29 -16.41
CA GLN A 89 9.72 13.56 -16.66
C GLN A 89 8.85 14.75 -16.24
N ASP A 90 7.55 14.71 -16.54
CA ASP A 90 6.61 15.75 -16.14
C ASP A 90 6.47 15.83 -14.61
N ALA A 91 6.37 14.68 -13.94
CA ALA A 91 6.23 14.61 -12.49
C ALA A 91 7.50 15.08 -11.75
N ARG A 92 8.69 14.76 -12.25
CA ARG A 92 9.95 15.28 -11.71
C ARG A 92 10.06 16.79 -11.85
N LYS A 93 9.61 17.36 -12.97
CA LYS A 93 9.54 18.83 -13.14
C LYS A 93 8.59 19.45 -12.12
N GLU A 94 7.44 18.82 -11.87
CA GLU A 94 6.49 19.28 -10.88
C GLU A 94 7.06 19.27 -9.46
N GLN A 95 7.70 18.17 -9.04
CA GLN A 95 8.38 18.12 -7.73
C GLN A 95 9.42 19.25 -7.62
N GLN A 96 10.24 19.47 -8.67
CA GLN A 96 11.23 20.55 -8.66
C GLN A 96 10.61 21.94 -8.54
N LEU A 97 9.46 22.20 -9.17
CA LEU A 97 8.76 23.48 -9.00
C LEU A 97 8.23 23.65 -7.58
N ARG A 98 7.60 22.62 -7.02
CA ARG A 98 7.06 22.62 -5.65
C ARG A 98 8.14 22.83 -4.58
N HIS A 99 9.39 22.41 -4.83
CA HIS A 99 10.51 22.68 -3.93
C HIS A 99 11.17 24.07 -4.11
N LYS A 100 11.08 24.68 -5.31
CA LYS A 100 11.77 25.94 -5.63
C LYS A 100 10.94 27.18 -5.34
N ALA A 101 9.63 27.13 -5.58
CA ALA A 101 8.70 28.11 -5.08
C ALA A 101 8.19 27.54 -3.75
N GLY A 102 8.26 28.28 -2.64
CA GLY A 102 7.50 27.95 -1.42
C GLY A 102 5.99 28.09 -1.70
N GLY A 103 5.49 27.27 -2.61
CA GLY A 103 4.60 27.68 -3.67
C GLY A 103 3.17 27.24 -3.45
N SER A 104 2.27 28.21 -3.59
CA SER A 104 0.83 28.02 -3.76
C SER A 104 0.48 26.80 -4.63
N ASN A 105 -0.45 25.96 -4.15
CA ASN A 105 -1.03 24.79 -4.82
C ASN A 105 -1.68 25.07 -6.21
N GLY A 106 -1.56 26.28 -6.77
CA GLY A 106 -2.29 26.73 -7.96
C GLY A 106 -1.63 26.43 -9.32
N GLU A 107 -0.36 26.06 -9.36
CA GLU A 107 0.38 25.80 -10.61
C GLU A 107 0.94 24.36 -10.65
N SER A 108 0.06 23.38 -10.89
CA SER A 108 0.47 21.98 -11.14
C SER A 108 0.76 21.77 -12.63
N ILE A 109 1.89 21.15 -12.96
CA ILE A 109 2.24 20.79 -14.35
C ILE A 109 1.41 19.56 -14.78
N LEU A 110 1.21 18.60 -13.87
CA LEU A 110 0.43 17.40 -14.12
C LEU A 110 -1.07 17.72 -14.25
N VAL A 111 -1.54 18.76 -13.55
CA VAL A 111 -2.95 19.14 -13.52
C VAL A 111 -3.09 20.62 -13.88
N SER A 112 -3.39 20.89 -15.16
CA SER A 112 -3.84 22.21 -15.61
C SER A 112 -5.14 22.58 -14.91
N GLN A 113 -5.24 23.82 -14.38
CA GLN A 113 -6.39 24.46 -13.71
C GLN A 113 -7.68 23.62 -13.77
N LEU A 114 -7.95 22.91 -12.68
CA LEU A 114 -9.16 22.09 -12.53
C LEU A 114 -10.40 22.96 -12.78
N GLN A 115 -11.23 22.59 -13.75
CA GLN A 115 -12.49 23.30 -14.00
C GLN A 115 -13.62 22.74 -13.12
N HIS A 116 -13.48 21.48 -12.69
CA HIS A 116 -14.44 20.75 -11.86
C HIS A 116 -13.71 20.02 -10.71
N GLY A 117 -14.46 19.43 -9.76
CA GLY A 117 -13.86 18.63 -8.68
C GLY A 117 -13.05 17.44 -9.21
N LEU A 118 -12.06 16.97 -8.44
CA LEU A 118 -11.11 15.92 -8.85
C LEU A 118 -11.81 14.63 -9.29
N THR A 119 -12.90 14.29 -8.60
CA THR A 119 -13.71 13.11 -8.89
C THR A 119 -14.38 13.17 -10.27
N LEU A 120 -14.91 14.34 -10.64
CA LEU A 120 -15.59 14.53 -11.94
C LEU A 120 -14.58 14.55 -13.10
N GLU A 121 -13.40 15.13 -12.87
CA GLU A 121 -12.32 15.06 -13.87
C GLU A 121 -11.77 13.64 -14.03
N PHE A 122 -11.71 12.86 -12.95
CA PHE A 122 -11.28 11.46 -13.01
C PHE A 122 -12.25 10.60 -13.85
N GLU A 123 -13.55 10.80 -13.69
CA GLU A 123 -14.58 10.08 -14.44
C GLU A 123 -14.44 10.26 -15.96
N HIS A 124 -14.29 11.51 -16.40
CA HIS A 124 -14.29 11.88 -17.82
C HIS A 124 -12.90 11.87 -18.48
N SER A 125 -11.85 11.50 -17.73
CA SER A 125 -10.48 11.54 -18.22
C SER A 125 -10.05 10.27 -18.95
N ASP A 126 -9.16 10.48 -19.92
CA ASP A 126 -8.39 9.42 -20.55
C ASP A 126 -7.37 8.81 -19.57
N PRO A 127 -6.84 7.60 -19.86
CA PRO A 127 -5.93 6.88 -18.96
C PRO A 127 -4.73 7.71 -18.49
N LEU A 128 -4.12 8.51 -19.37
CA LEU A 128 -2.98 9.36 -19.00
C LEU A 128 -3.39 10.46 -18.01
N ARG A 129 -4.54 11.11 -18.23
CA ARG A 129 -5.02 12.15 -17.31
C ARG A 129 -5.41 11.56 -15.94
N ARG A 130 -5.98 10.35 -15.88
CA ARG A 130 -6.23 9.63 -14.62
C ARG A 130 -4.93 9.37 -13.83
N LEU A 131 -3.88 8.88 -14.50
CA LEU A 131 -2.55 8.71 -13.91
C LEU A 131 -2.00 10.03 -13.36
N ARG A 132 -2.09 11.12 -14.15
CA ARG A 132 -1.63 12.45 -13.74
C ARG A 132 -2.37 13.01 -12.52
N LEU A 133 -3.69 12.84 -12.44
CA LEU A 133 -4.50 13.30 -11.32
C LEU A 133 -4.11 12.59 -10.03
N ALA A 134 -4.07 11.25 -10.05
CA ALA A 134 -3.67 10.46 -8.88
C ALA A 134 -2.22 10.73 -8.46
N LEU A 135 -1.30 10.83 -9.43
CA LEU A 135 0.10 11.13 -9.18
C LEU A 135 0.28 12.52 -8.54
N SER A 136 -0.41 13.54 -9.05
CA SER A 136 -0.31 14.90 -8.51
C SER A 136 -0.81 15.00 -7.07
N GLU A 137 -1.93 14.31 -6.75
CA GLU A 137 -2.48 14.22 -5.40
C GLU A 137 -1.56 13.46 -4.45
N LEU A 138 -1.00 12.32 -4.87
CA LEU A 138 -0.04 11.55 -4.08
C LEU A 138 1.23 12.35 -3.78
N LEU A 139 1.82 12.97 -4.80
CA LEU A 139 2.99 13.84 -4.63
C LEU A 139 2.71 15.04 -3.73
N ALA A 140 1.48 15.56 -3.70
CA ALA A 140 1.09 16.64 -2.80
C ALA A 140 1.08 16.18 -1.34
N ILE A 141 0.62 14.96 -1.09
CA ILE A 141 0.67 14.35 0.24
C ILE A 141 2.13 14.13 0.63
N MET A 142 2.91 13.44 -0.20
CA MET A 142 4.31 13.11 0.09
C MET A 142 5.14 14.36 0.42
N ASN A 143 5.02 15.43 -0.37
CA ASN A 143 5.73 16.69 -0.09
C ASN A 143 5.30 17.29 1.25
N LYS A 144 3.99 17.29 1.54
CA LYS A 144 3.48 17.81 2.81
C LYS A 144 3.96 16.97 4.00
N VAL A 145 4.10 15.66 3.87
CA VAL A 145 4.67 14.79 4.90
C VAL A 145 6.11 15.20 5.22
N VAL A 146 6.92 15.45 4.19
CA VAL A 146 8.30 15.93 4.34
C VAL A 146 8.35 17.31 5.00
N ASP A 147 7.49 18.25 4.57
CA ASP A 147 7.48 19.62 5.09
C ASP A 147 6.95 19.73 6.52
N SER A 148 6.13 18.76 6.97
CA SER A 148 5.50 18.80 8.30
C SER A 148 6.45 18.41 9.44
N ASN A 149 7.72 18.09 9.16
CA ASN A 149 8.73 17.72 10.17
C ASN A 149 8.25 16.68 11.20
N GLY A 150 7.42 15.72 10.78
CA GLY A 150 6.87 14.68 11.64
C GLY A 150 5.49 14.98 12.26
N GLU A 151 4.93 16.18 12.07
CA GLU A 151 3.56 16.44 12.51
C GLU A 151 2.53 15.70 11.64
N PHE A 152 1.70 14.88 12.29
CA PHE A 152 0.64 14.16 11.61
C PHE A 152 -0.49 15.08 11.18
N PHE A 153 -0.91 14.97 9.92
CA PHE A 153 -2.13 15.57 9.41
C PHE A 153 -3.01 14.54 8.71
N LEU A 154 -4.33 14.75 8.72
CA LEU A 154 -5.24 13.98 7.87
C LEU A 154 -5.61 14.85 6.66
N LYS A 155 -5.22 14.44 5.45
CA LYS A 155 -5.65 15.09 4.21
C LYS A 155 -7.03 14.56 3.85
N SER A 156 -7.97 15.48 3.64
CA SER A 156 -9.18 15.12 2.90
C SER A 156 -8.87 15.15 1.41
N SER A 157 -9.08 14.03 0.74
CA SER A 157 -8.86 13.91 -0.71
C SER A 157 -10.09 13.30 -1.35
N GLU A 158 -10.72 14.05 -2.25
CA GLU A 158 -11.89 13.58 -2.99
C GLU A 158 -11.60 12.25 -3.71
N LEU A 159 -10.40 12.10 -4.27
CA LEU A 159 -10.02 10.93 -5.05
C LEU A 159 -9.84 9.68 -4.18
N PHE A 160 -9.17 9.80 -3.03
CA PHE A 160 -8.92 8.68 -2.11
C PHE A 160 -10.12 8.37 -1.18
N GLU A 161 -11.16 9.19 -1.19
CA GLU A 161 -12.38 9.01 -0.39
C GLU A 161 -13.61 8.62 -1.22
N SER A 162 -13.57 8.73 -2.54
CA SER A 162 -14.73 8.51 -3.40
C SER A 162 -15.10 7.04 -3.55
N PRO A 163 -16.21 6.54 -2.94
CA PRO A 163 -16.57 5.12 -2.90
C PRO A 163 -16.69 4.47 -4.28
N VAL A 164 -17.10 5.25 -5.28
CA VAL A 164 -17.35 4.76 -6.64
C VAL A 164 -16.05 4.45 -7.38
N TYR A 165 -14.98 5.21 -7.11
CA TYR A 165 -13.72 5.13 -7.84
C TYR A 165 -12.57 4.52 -7.03
N LEU A 166 -12.80 4.10 -5.79
CA LEU A 166 -11.73 3.56 -4.92
C LEU A 166 -10.92 2.44 -5.58
N GLU A 167 -11.60 1.49 -6.24
CA GLU A 167 -10.92 0.37 -6.89
C GLU A 167 -10.09 0.82 -8.10
N GLU A 168 -10.62 1.74 -8.93
CA GLU A 168 -9.88 2.29 -10.08
C GLU A 168 -8.68 3.12 -9.62
N VAL A 169 -8.83 3.89 -8.53
CA VAL A 169 -7.73 4.65 -7.92
C VAL A 169 -6.67 3.71 -7.35
N ALA A 170 -7.07 2.58 -6.78
CA ALA A 170 -6.14 1.56 -6.29
C ALA A 170 -5.35 0.93 -7.44
N ASP A 171 -6.01 0.64 -8.57
CA ASP A 171 -5.34 0.14 -9.78
C ASP A 171 -4.29 1.14 -10.27
N VAL A 172 -4.68 2.41 -10.40
CA VAL A 172 -3.81 3.52 -10.80
C VAL A 172 -2.62 3.65 -9.85
N LEU A 173 -2.84 3.58 -8.54
CA LEU A 173 -1.78 3.65 -7.53
C LEU A 173 -0.77 2.50 -7.66
N CYS A 174 -1.26 1.26 -7.81
CA CYS A 174 -0.40 0.08 -7.98
C CYS A 174 0.42 0.17 -9.28
N ILE A 175 -0.18 0.65 -10.37
CA ILE A 175 0.50 0.83 -11.65
C ILE A 175 1.57 1.92 -11.55
N LEU A 176 1.24 3.08 -10.97
CA LEU A 176 2.18 4.19 -10.80
C LEU A 176 3.39 3.76 -9.97
N GLN A 177 3.17 3.08 -8.84
CA GLN A 177 4.27 2.64 -7.98
C GLN A 177 5.18 1.63 -8.68
N ALA A 178 4.60 0.71 -9.46
CA ALA A 178 5.37 -0.34 -10.12
C ALA A 178 6.06 0.12 -11.43
N GLU A 179 5.54 1.14 -12.12
CA GLU A 179 6.19 1.75 -13.30
C GLU A 179 7.16 2.88 -12.95
N LEU A 180 6.95 3.58 -11.84
CA LEU A 180 7.74 4.75 -11.44
C LEU A 180 8.45 4.55 -10.07
N PRO A 181 9.15 3.43 -9.81
CA PRO A 181 9.69 3.12 -8.48
C PRO A 181 10.75 4.12 -7.99
N SER A 182 11.43 4.82 -8.92
CA SER A 182 12.43 5.84 -8.55
C SER A 182 11.80 7.17 -8.11
N LEU A 183 10.58 7.46 -8.57
CA LEU A 183 9.79 8.63 -8.19
C LEU A 183 8.91 8.34 -6.97
N LEU A 184 8.43 7.09 -6.87
CA LEU A 184 7.50 6.62 -5.85
C LEU A 184 8.13 5.44 -5.07
N PRO A 185 9.11 5.69 -4.19
CA PRO A 185 9.63 4.67 -3.29
C PRO A 185 8.50 4.10 -2.44
N ILE A 186 8.42 2.78 -2.32
CA ILE A 186 7.24 2.12 -1.74
C ILE A 186 7.02 2.48 -0.27
N VAL A 187 8.10 2.71 0.49
CA VAL A 187 8.03 3.16 1.88
C VAL A 187 7.46 4.57 1.98
N ASP A 188 7.88 5.48 1.11
CA ASP A 188 7.40 6.87 1.12
C ASP A 188 5.93 6.95 0.69
N VAL A 189 5.53 6.10 -0.27
CA VAL A 189 4.12 5.94 -0.65
C VAL A 189 3.32 5.39 0.53
N ALA A 190 3.84 4.38 1.24
CA ALA A 190 3.19 3.81 2.41
C ALA A 190 2.97 4.86 3.53
N GLU A 191 3.99 5.66 3.83
CA GLU A 191 3.86 6.77 4.79
C GLU A 191 2.80 7.78 4.33
N ALA A 192 2.85 8.22 3.07
CA ALA A 192 1.85 9.15 2.53
C ALA A 192 0.42 8.61 2.63
N LEU A 193 0.20 7.33 2.40
CA LEU A 193 -1.11 6.70 2.52
C LEU A 193 -1.67 6.77 3.96
N LEU A 194 -0.83 6.76 5.00
CA LEU A 194 -1.31 6.92 6.38
C LEU A 194 -2.08 8.22 6.61
N HIS A 195 -1.85 9.25 5.78
CA HIS A 195 -2.47 10.56 5.87
C HIS A 195 -3.81 10.69 5.14
N VAL A 196 -4.32 9.64 4.47
CA VAL A 196 -5.66 9.63 3.85
C VAL A 196 -6.58 8.64 4.53
N ARG A 197 -7.90 8.88 4.53
CA ARG A 197 -8.88 8.10 5.31
C ARG A 197 -8.81 6.59 5.08
N ASN A 198 -8.80 6.15 3.82
CA ASN A 198 -8.79 4.74 3.41
C ASN A 198 -7.38 4.19 3.16
N GLY A 199 -6.35 4.85 3.72
CA GLY A 199 -4.95 4.59 3.39
C GLY A 199 -4.42 3.21 3.75
N ASP A 200 -4.90 2.63 4.85
CA ASP A 200 -4.62 1.26 5.29
C ASP A 200 -5.10 0.23 4.27
N TRP A 201 -6.29 0.43 3.68
CA TRP A 201 -6.81 -0.40 2.60
C TRP A 201 -5.96 -0.27 1.33
N PHE A 202 -5.67 0.96 0.88
CA PHE A 202 -4.78 1.19 -0.28
C PHE A 202 -3.40 0.58 -0.07
N LEU A 203 -2.86 0.66 1.15
CA LEU A 203 -1.56 0.08 1.49
C LEU A 203 -1.59 -1.45 1.40
N CYS A 204 -2.64 -2.09 1.90
CA CYS A 204 -2.79 -3.54 1.78
C CYS A 204 -2.85 -3.96 0.29
N LEU A 205 -3.59 -3.23 -0.54
CA LEU A 205 -3.64 -3.50 -1.99
C LEU A 205 -2.29 -3.29 -2.68
N LEU A 206 -1.58 -2.23 -2.32
CA LEU A 206 -0.25 -1.94 -2.87
C LEU A 206 0.72 -3.09 -2.57
N VAL A 207 0.77 -3.52 -1.30
CA VAL A 207 1.64 -4.63 -0.87
C VAL A 207 1.17 -5.96 -1.45
N ALA A 208 -0.13 -6.20 -1.59
CA ALA A 208 -0.65 -7.41 -2.22
C ALA A 208 -0.29 -7.51 -3.72
N ASN A 209 -0.20 -6.37 -4.40
CA ASN A 209 0.22 -6.31 -5.80
C ASN A 209 1.76 -6.32 -5.97
N VAL A 210 2.53 -6.10 -4.89
CA VAL A 210 3.99 -6.25 -4.87
C VAL A 210 4.42 -7.02 -3.59
N PRO A 211 4.13 -8.33 -3.48
CA PRO A 211 4.30 -9.09 -2.23
C PRO A 211 5.72 -9.06 -1.65
N ASP A 212 6.73 -8.95 -2.50
CA ASP A 212 8.15 -8.88 -2.11
C ASP A 212 8.46 -7.63 -1.26
N SER A 213 7.66 -6.57 -1.39
CA SER A 213 7.83 -5.32 -0.63
C SER A 213 7.36 -5.41 0.82
N PHE A 214 6.66 -6.48 1.21
CA PHE A 214 6.00 -6.60 2.52
C PHE A 214 6.95 -6.25 3.69
N ASN A 215 8.14 -6.86 3.70
CA ASN A 215 9.11 -6.65 4.78
C ASN A 215 9.72 -5.25 4.73
N GLU A 216 9.97 -4.71 3.54
CA GLU A 216 10.51 -3.35 3.36
C GLU A 216 9.53 -2.31 3.90
N VAL A 217 8.25 -2.42 3.51
CA VAL A 217 7.17 -1.55 3.97
C VAL A 217 6.99 -1.64 5.48
N CYS A 218 6.85 -2.86 6.02
CA CYS A 218 6.67 -3.02 7.47
C CYS A 218 7.85 -2.45 8.27
N ARG A 219 9.08 -2.71 7.82
CA ARG A 219 10.29 -2.18 8.46
C ARG A 219 10.34 -0.66 8.36
N GLY A 220 10.01 -0.08 7.20
CA GLY A 220 9.99 1.36 6.99
C GLY A 220 9.00 2.05 7.93
N LEU A 221 7.76 1.56 7.97
CA LEU A 221 6.72 2.09 8.86
C LEU A 221 7.12 1.97 10.34
N ILE A 222 7.67 0.83 10.78
CA ILE A 222 8.12 0.67 12.17
C ILE A 222 9.21 1.68 12.53
N LYS A 223 10.20 1.84 11.66
CA LYS A 223 11.32 2.78 11.89
C LYS A 223 10.89 4.23 11.98
N ASN A 224 9.86 4.60 11.24
CA ASN A 224 9.31 5.95 11.23
C ASN A 224 8.28 6.18 12.33
N GLY A 225 7.87 5.15 13.08
CA GLY A 225 6.95 5.27 14.20
C GLY A 225 7.70 5.54 15.50
N GLU A 226 7.56 6.72 16.10
CA GLU A 226 8.23 7.04 17.36
C GLU A 226 7.65 6.25 18.55
N ARG A 227 8.44 6.06 19.62
CA ARG A 227 7.99 5.39 20.86
C ARG A 227 6.78 6.06 21.53
N GLN A 228 6.64 7.37 21.37
CA GLN A 228 5.55 8.17 21.97
C GLN A 228 4.35 8.32 21.05
N ASP A 229 4.41 7.79 19.82
CA ASP A 229 3.42 8.06 18.77
C ASP A 229 2.09 7.29 18.98
N GLU A 230 2.05 6.32 19.90
CA GLU A 230 0.88 5.42 20.08
C GLU A 230 -0.40 6.12 20.54
N GLU A 231 -0.27 7.24 21.27
CA GLU A 231 -1.43 8.05 21.67
C GLU A 231 -1.87 9.03 20.57
N SER A 232 -0.99 9.28 19.60
CA SER A 232 -1.24 10.19 18.49
C SER A 232 -2.23 9.57 17.49
N VAL A 233 -2.83 10.40 16.65
CA VAL A 233 -3.67 9.90 15.55
C VAL A 233 -2.79 9.19 14.50
N GLY A 234 -1.58 9.69 14.26
CA GLY A 234 -0.64 9.11 13.30
C GLY A 234 -0.17 7.72 13.71
N GLY A 235 0.31 7.57 14.94
CA GLY A 235 0.78 6.26 15.43
C GLY A 235 -0.34 5.23 15.55
N ARG A 236 -1.58 5.64 15.88
CA ARG A 236 -2.74 4.73 15.81
C ARG A 236 -3.04 4.26 14.40
N ARG A 237 -3.01 5.15 13.41
CA ARG A 237 -3.22 4.77 12.00
C ARG A 237 -2.11 3.87 11.48
N ARG A 238 -0.86 4.17 11.83
CA ARG A 238 0.30 3.33 11.52
C ARG A 238 0.18 1.94 12.13
N THR A 239 -0.19 1.87 13.40
CA THR A 239 -0.39 0.60 14.13
C THR A 239 -1.50 -0.22 13.48
N GLU A 240 -2.63 0.39 13.15
CA GLU A 240 -3.74 -0.32 12.48
C GLU A 240 -3.32 -0.79 11.08
N ALA A 241 -2.63 0.04 10.29
CA ALA A 241 -2.13 -0.34 8.97
C ALA A 241 -1.16 -1.53 9.03
N LEU A 242 -0.21 -1.52 9.97
CA LEU A 242 0.72 -2.64 10.20
C LEU A 242 -0.01 -3.91 10.64
N ARG A 243 -1.06 -3.76 11.46
CA ARG A 243 -1.91 -4.85 11.91
C ARG A 243 -2.71 -5.45 10.76
N GLN A 244 -3.26 -4.63 9.86
CA GLN A 244 -3.94 -5.07 8.63
C GLN A 244 -2.98 -5.83 7.70
N LEU A 245 -1.74 -5.33 7.52
CA LEU A 245 -0.70 -6.05 6.78
C LEU A 245 -0.38 -7.41 7.40
N CYS A 246 -0.26 -7.49 8.73
CA CYS A 246 -0.03 -8.76 9.43
C CYS A 246 -1.24 -9.71 9.34
N GLN A 247 -2.46 -9.20 9.30
CA GLN A 247 -3.65 -10.01 9.06
C GLN A 247 -3.66 -10.56 7.64
N MET A 248 -3.22 -9.78 6.65
CA MET A 248 -3.05 -10.23 5.26
C MET A 248 -1.91 -11.25 5.11
N ASN A 249 -0.84 -11.15 5.91
CA ASN A 249 0.24 -12.14 5.94
C ASN A 249 0.55 -12.66 7.35
N PRO A 250 -0.29 -13.57 7.90
CA PRO A 250 -0.14 -14.06 9.27
C PRO A 250 1.20 -14.76 9.53
N SER A 251 1.80 -15.37 8.49
CA SER A 251 3.08 -16.08 8.60
C SER A 251 4.24 -15.19 9.02
N GLN A 252 4.15 -13.88 8.76
CA GLN A 252 5.19 -12.91 9.09
C GLN A 252 4.90 -12.14 10.38
N ALA A 253 3.74 -12.29 11.01
CA ALA A 253 3.36 -11.50 12.18
C ALA A 253 4.39 -11.62 13.34
N LEU A 254 4.96 -12.81 13.56
CA LEU A 254 6.01 -13.03 14.56
C LEU A 254 7.32 -12.33 14.20
N ASN A 255 7.67 -12.27 12.91
CA ASN A 255 8.84 -11.54 12.43
C ASN A 255 8.65 -10.02 12.57
N ILE A 256 7.46 -9.50 12.26
CA ILE A 256 7.12 -8.10 12.49
C ILE A 256 7.22 -7.77 13.98
N ARG A 257 6.72 -8.63 14.86
CA ARG A 257 6.86 -8.46 16.31
C ARG A 257 8.33 -8.43 16.74
N ALA A 258 9.18 -9.29 16.19
CA ALA A 258 10.62 -9.25 16.47
C ALA A 258 11.22 -7.90 16.04
N MET A 259 10.85 -7.38 14.86
CA MET A 259 11.33 -6.07 14.39
C MET A 259 10.90 -4.90 15.28
N VAL A 260 9.67 -4.92 15.80
CA VAL A 260 9.19 -3.93 16.79
C VAL A 260 10.09 -3.91 18.03
N VAL A 261 10.51 -5.08 18.51
CA VAL A 261 11.42 -5.20 19.65
C VAL A 261 12.83 -4.75 19.30
N GLU A 262 13.36 -5.16 18.15
CA GLU A 262 14.71 -4.80 17.68
C GLU A 262 14.88 -3.29 17.49
N GLU A 263 13.89 -2.64 16.88
CA GLU A 263 13.90 -1.19 16.64
C GLU A 263 13.49 -0.41 17.90
N CYS A 264 12.96 -1.08 18.92
CA CYS A 264 12.37 -0.49 20.12
C CYS A 264 11.34 0.62 19.79
N HIS A 265 10.50 0.42 18.77
CA HIS A 265 9.47 1.36 18.32
C HIS A 265 8.11 0.68 18.37
N LEU A 266 7.02 1.43 18.56
CA LEU A 266 5.64 0.92 18.55
C LEU A 266 5.38 -0.32 19.46
N PRO A 267 5.77 -0.31 20.76
CA PRO A 267 5.54 -1.44 21.67
C PRO A 267 4.08 -1.96 21.71
N GLY A 268 3.08 -1.08 21.62
CA GLY A 268 1.66 -1.38 21.53
C GLY A 268 1.27 -2.18 20.29
N LEU A 269 1.96 -2.00 19.16
CA LEU A 269 1.82 -2.91 18.01
C LEU A 269 2.30 -4.32 18.38
N GLY A 270 3.44 -4.43 19.08
CA GLY A 270 3.97 -5.71 19.55
C GLY A 270 2.99 -6.44 20.48
N VAL A 271 2.31 -5.69 21.36
CA VAL A 271 1.23 -6.22 22.20
C VAL A 271 0.02 -6.63 21.36
N ALA A 272 -0.46 -5.78 20.45
CA ALA A 272 -1.62 -6.06 19.60
C ALA A 272 -1.42 -7.33 18.75
N LEU A 273 -0.27 -7.47 18.08
CA LEU A 273 0.07 -8.66 17.30
C LEU A 273 0.15 -9.93 18.16
N THR A 274 0.57 -9.79 19.41
CA THR A 274 0.62 -10.90 20.37
C THR A 274 -0.78 -11.33 20.81
N LEU A 275 -1.69 -10.38 20.99
CA LEU A 275 -3.09 -10.66 21.32
C LEU A 275 -3.88 -11.22 20.13
N ASP A 276 -3.56 -10.78 18.92
CA ASP A 276 -4.15 -11.28 17.68
C ASP A 276 -3.66 -12.68 17.31
N TYR A 277 -2.53 -13.11 17.87
CA TYR A 277 -1.97 -14.43 17.62
C TYR A 277 -2.92 -15.52 18.12
N LYS A 278 -3.55 -16.20 17.17
CA LYS A 278 -4.31 -17.41 17.44
C LYS A 278 -3.38 -18.60 17.26
N PRO A 279 -3.05 -19.36 18.32
CA PRO A 279 -2.22 -20.54 18.17
C PRO A 279 -2.98 -21.59 17.35
N ASP A 280 -2.47 -21.90 16.15
CA ASP A 280 -2.92 -23.07 15.41
C ASP A 280 -2.31 -24.32 16.09
N SER A 281 -3.07 -24.89 17.03
CA SER A 281 -2.80 -26.17 17.71
C SER A 281 -1.42 -26.35 18.38
N ALA A 282 -1.45 -26.40 19.72
CA ALA A 282 -0.48 -27.09 20.58
C ALA A 282 0.99 -26.62 20.61
N ASP A 283 1.28 -25.34 20.39
CA ASP A 283 2.59 -24.76 20.76
C ASP A 283 2.48 -23.97 22.08
N GLU A 284 2.51 -24.69 23.21
CA GLU A 284 2.65 -24.12 24.56
C GLU A 284 3.96 -23.32 24.74
N ALA A 285 4.90 -23.40 23.79
CA ALA A 285 6.17 -22.68 23.80
C ALA A 285 6.06 -21.18 23.49
N VAL A 286 4.92 -20.68 23.00
CA VAL A 286 4.74 -19.28 22.56
C VAL A 286 4.32 -18.33 23.68
N ILE A 287 4.11 -18.83 24.91
CA ILE A 287 3.81 -18.00 26.08
C ILE A 287 5.08 -17.28 26.62
N CYS A 288 6.27 -17.82 26.37
CA CYS A 288 7.54 -17.26 26.86
C CYS A 288 7.92 -15.90 26.23
N PRO A 289 7.77 -15.68 24.90
CA PRO A 289 7.97 -14.37 24.27
C PRO A 289 7.04 -13.27 24.80
N ILE A 290 5.82 -13.61 25.21
CA ILE A 290 4.84 -12.65 25.77
C ILE A 290 5.37 -12.09 27.09
N PHE A 291 5.91 -12.97 27.95
CA PHE A 291 6.47 -12.61 29.24
C PHE A 291 7.78 -11.82 29.07
N CYS A 292 8.64 -12.19 28.12
CA CYS A 292 9.86 -11.44 27.79
C CYS A 292 9.59 -10.06 27.17
N LEU A 293 8.57 -9.92 26.32
CA LEU A 293 8.20 -8.63 25.72
C LEU A 293 7.63 -7.68 26.79
N LEU A 294 6.74 -8.17 27.65
CA LEU A 294 6.25 -7.40 28.81
C LEU A 294 7.39 -7.03 29.75
N LEU A 295 8.30 -7.97 30.08
CA LEU A 295 9.46 -7.69 30.94
C LEU A 295 10.44 -6.70 30.33
N ASN A 296 10.80 -6.82 29.05
CA ASN A 296 11.73 -5.90 28.40
C ASN A 296 11.14 -4.49 28.24
N VAL A 297 9.86 -4.39 27.84
CA VAL A 297 9.16 -3.09 27.79
C VAL A 297 9.07 -2.47 29.18
N LEU A 298 8.74 -3.26 30.22
CA LEU A 298 8.71 -2.78 31.61
C LEU A 298 10.09 -2.42 32.17
N CYS A 299 11.15 -3.14 31.78
CA CYS A 299 12.51 -2.88 32.24
C CYS A 299 13.12 -1.63 31.57
N ASP A 300 12.91 -1.43 30.27
CA ASP A 300 13.41 -0.24 29.56
C ASP A 300 12.66 1.03 29.97
N CYS A 301 11.36 0.94 30.30
CA CYS A 301 10.62 2.07 30.86
C CYS A 301 11.09 2.48 32.28
N ASN A 302 11.65 1.55 33.06
CA ASN A 302 12.14 1.82 34.42
C ASN A 302 13.62 2.23 34.48
N ALA A 303 14.40 2.03 33.42
CA ALA A 303 15.82 2.42 33.39
C ALA A 303 16.06 3.91 33.10
N HIS A 304 15.01 4.66 32.74
CA HIS A 304 15.06 6.09 32.41
C HIS A 304 14.28 7.00 33.38
N VAL A 305 13.97 6.54 34.60
CA VAL A 305 13.41 7.35 35.70
C VAL A 305 14.42 7.54 36.81
#